data_AF-A0A1H4AZJ1-F1
#
_entry.id   AF-A0A1H4AZJ1-F1
#
_cell.length_a   1.000
_cell.length_b   1.000
_cell.length_c   1.000
_cell.angle_alpha   90.00
_cell.angle_beta   90.00
_cell.angle_gamma   90.00
#
_symmetry.space_group_name_H-M   'P 1'
#
loop_
_entity.id
_entity.type
_entity.pdbx_description
1 polymer ?
#
loop_
_entity_poly.entity_id
_entity_poly.type
_entity_poly.pdbx_seq_one_letter_code
_entity_poly.pdbx_strand_id
1 'polypeptide(L)' 'MDLAARKYNFIQKLLKVDESLLEKLENIININDENQDWFLELSTEEQSEIEIGLKEADNSEFVSHESIMGKFAKWH' A
#
# COMPACT_ATOMS: atom_id res chain seq x y z
N MET A 1 23.24 10.67 11.62
CA MET A 1 22.00 11.40 11.94
C MET A 1 21.48 10.85 13.27
N ASP A 2 21.27 11.69 14.28
CA ASP A 2 20.86 11.25 15.61
C ASP A 2 19.41 10.72 15.62
N LEU A 3 19.20 9.53 16.17
CA LEU A 3 17.91 8.86 16.24
C LEU A 3 16.92 9.66 17.12
N ALA A 4 17.41 10.26 18.21
CA ALA A 4 16.56 11.05 19.10
C ALA A 4 16.03 12.30 18.39
N ALA A 5 16.91 13.03 17.69
CA ALA A 5 16.51 14.16 16.85
C ALA A 5 15.49 13.77 15.76
N ARG A 6 15.65 12.60 15.12
CA ARG A 6 14.68 12.11 14.13
C ARG A 6 13.31 11.81 14.74
N LYS A 7 13.27 11.13 15.90
CA LYS A 7 12.02 10.84 16.62
C LYS A 7 11.30 12.12 17.03
N TYR A 8 12.04 13.09 17.57
CA TYR A 8 11.48 14.39 17.95
C TYR A 8 10.84 15.12 16.77
N ASN A 9 11.56 15.22 15.64
CA ASN A 9 11.04 15.87 14.43
C ASN A 9 9.80 15.17 13.86
N PHE A 10 9.71 13.85 14.01
CA PHE A 10 8.54 13.10 13.56
C PHE A 10 7.31 13.40 14.44
N ILE A 11 7.45 13.38 15.77
CA ILE A 11 6.38 13.75 16.71
C ILE A 11 5.86 15.17 16.41
N GLN A 12 6.75 16.13 16.16
CA GLN A 12 6.35 17.50 15.82
C GLN A 12 5.52 17.60 14.53
N LYS A 13 5.71 16.68 13.57
CA LYS A 13 4.90 16.62 12.36
C LYS A 13 3.54 16.00 12.62
N LEU A 14 3.45 14.98 13.48
CA LEU A 14 2.18 14.35 13.86
C LEU A 14 1.20 15.33 14.52
N LEU A 15 1.71 16.33 15.24
CA LEU A 15 0.85 17.37 15.84
C LEU A 15 0.13 18.27 14.83
N LYS A 16 0.49 18.20 13.54
CA LYS A 16 -0.04 19.07 12.49
C LYS A 16 -0.86 18.32 11.43
N VAL A 17 -0.95 16.99 11.52
CA VAL A 17 -1.74 16.22 10.56
C VAL A 17 -3.22 16.31 10.90
N ASP A 18 -4.07 16.19 9.87
CA ASP A 18 -5.50 16.06 10.07
C ASP A 18 -5.87 14.65 10.58
N GLU A 19 -7.11 14.49 11.04
CA GLU A 19 -7.63 13.26 11.63
C GLU A 19 -7.56 12.07 10.67
N SER A 20 -7.89 12.26 9.39
CA SER A 20 -7.85 11.19 8.39
C SER A 20 -6.43 10.69 8.11
N LEU A 21 -5.46 11.60 8.08
CA LEU A 21 -4.05 11.25 7.92
C LEU A 21 -3.48 10.62 9.19
N LEU A 22 -3.89 11.08 10.37
CA LEU A 22 -3.49 10.50 11.65
C LEU A 22 -3.95 9.04 11.76
N GLU A 23 -5.22 8.76 11.45
CA GLU A 23 -5.78 7.40 11.46
C GLU A 23 -5.00 6.44 10.55
N LYS A 24 -4.65 6.88 9.33
CA LYS A 24 -3.82 6.08 8.41
C LYS A 24 -2.43 5.81 8.96
N LEU A 25 -1.82 6.80 9.62
CA LEU A 25 -0.49 6.66 10.22
C LEU A 25 -0.53 5.72 11.42
N GLU A 26 -1.56 5.79 12.26
CA GLU A 26 -1.79 4.87 13.37
C GLU A 26 -1.92 3.43 12.85
N ASN A 27 -2.70 3.20 11.79
CA ASN A 27 -2.82 1.89 11.17
C ASN A 27 -1.44 1.37 10.71
N ILE A 28 -0.64 2.18 9.99
CA ILE A 28 0.70 1.77 9.54
C ILE A 28 1.66 1.47 10.71
N ILE A 29 1.60 2.25 11.78
CA ILE A 29 2.44 2.04 12.96
C ILE A 29 2.04 0.75 13.67
N ASN A 30 0.74 0.53 13.86
CA ASN A 30 0.20 -0.62 14.59
C ASN A 30 0.32 -1.94 13.79
N ILE A 31 0.33 -1.87 12.45
CA ILE A 31 0.63 -3.03 11.57
C ILE A 31 1.99 -3.68 11.90
N ASN A 32 2.95 -2.94 12.49
CA ASN A 32 4.25 -3.51 12.85
C ASN A 32 4.31 -4.13 14.26
N ASP A 33 3.35 -3.82 15.14
CA ASP A 33 3.31 -4.35 16.51
C ASP A 33 2.48 -5.64 16.61
N GLU A 34 1.55 -5.85 15.67
CA GLU A 34 0.84 -7.11 15.48
C GLU A 34 1.51 -7.84 14.31
N ASN A 35 2.15 -8.99 14.57
CA ASN A 35 2.86 -9.82 13.57
C ASN A 35 1.95 -10.40 12.45
N GLN A 36 0.83 -9.77 12.12
CA GLN A 36 -0.02 -10.15 11.00
C GLN A 36 0.27 -9.23 9.81
N ASP A 37 1.11 -9.72 8.91
CA ASP A 37 1.16 -9.23 7.55
C ASP A 37 -0.28 -9.21 6.99
N TRP A 38 -0.72 -8.08 6.43
CA TRP A 38 -2.04 -7.93 5.81
C TRP A 38 -2.32 -9.03 4.78
N PHE A 39 -1.28 -9.58 4.17
CA PHE A 39 -1.37 -10.72 3.25
C PHE A 39 -2.00 -11.95 3.92
N LEU A 40 -1.76 -12.15 5.21
CA LEU A 40 -2.32 -13.26 5.99
C LEU A 40 -3.81 -13.07 6.33
N GLU A 41 -4.34 -11.86 6.18
CA GLU A 41 -5.76 -11.56 6.39
C GLU A 41 -6.61 -11.82 5.14
N LEU A 42 -5.97 -11.96 3.98
CA LEU A 42 -6.64 -12.27 2.73
C LEU A 42 -7.16 -13.70 2.70
N SER A 43 -8.24 -13.93 1.95
CA SER A 43 -8.70 -15.27 1.60
C SER A 43 -7.66 -16.04 0.78
N THR A 44 -7.78 -17.36 0.76
CA THR A 44 -6.90 -18.24 -0.04
C THR A 44 -6.95 -17.90 -1.54
N GLU A 45 -8.12 -17.51 -2.03
CA GLU A 45 -8.34 -17.10 -3.41
C GLU A 45 -7.60 -15.78 -3.71
N GLU A 46 -7.74 -14.77 -2.84
CA GLU A 46 -7.06 -13.47 -3.01
C GLU A 46 -5.53 -13.63 -2.94
N GLN A 47 -5.02 -14.43 -2.02
CA GLN A 47 -3.58 -14.75 -1.96
C GLN A 47 -3.09 -15.40 -3.27
N SER A 48 -3.84 -16.38 -3.78
CA SER A 48 -3.52 -17.05 -5.05
C SER A 48 -3.56 -16.08 -6.23
N GLU A 49 -4.53 -15.16 -6.29
CA GLU A 49 -4.61 -14.17 -7.37
C GLU A 49 -3.41 -13.21 -7.36
N ILE A 50 -2.96 -12.79 -6.18
CA ILE A 50 -1.75 -11.96 -6.03
C ILE A 50 -0.51 -12.71 -6.52
N GLU A 51 -0.33 -13.98 -6.13
CA GLU A 51 0.80 -14.79 -6.58
C GLU A 51 0.81 -14.97 -8.11
N ILE A 52 -0.36 -15.19 -8.72
CA ILE A 52 -0.51 -15.24 -10.18
C ILE A 52 -0.10 -13.91 -10.80
N GLY A 53 -0.63 -12.80 -10.31
CA GLY A 53 -0.32 -11.46 -10.83
C GLY A 53 1.16 -11.10 -10.72
N LEU A 54 1.84 -11.51 -9.64
CA LEU A 54 3.29 -11.33 -9.49
C LEU A 54 4.06 -12.13 -10.56
N LYS A 55 3.68 -13.38 -10.79
CA LYS A 55 4.30 -14.23 -11.81
C LYS A 55 4.08 -13.71 -13.22
N GLU A 56 2.88 -13.23 -13.53
CA GLU A 56 2.56 -12.56 -14.79
C GLU A 56 3.41 -11.29 -14.96
N ALA A 57 3.55 -10.49 -13.90
CA ALA A 57 4.39 -9.30 -13.93
C ALA A 57 5.87 -9.60 -14.21
N ASP A 58 6.42 -10.65 -13.59
CA ASP A 58 7.79 -11.13 -13.83
C ASP A 58 7.99 -11.59 -15.28
N ASN A 59 6.94 -12.16 -15.89
CA ASN A 59 6.93 -12.56 -17.30
C ASN A 59 6.64 -11.38 -18.26
N SER A 60 6.53 -10.15 -17.77
CA SER A 60 6.10 -8.97 -18.54
C SER A 60 4.69 -9.10 -19.15
N GLU A 61 3.83 -9.90 -18.53
CA GLU A 61 2.44 -10.14 -18.93
C GLU A 61 1.48 -9.12 -18.28
N PHE A 62 1.85 -7.84 -18.34
CA PHE A 62 1.01 -6.75 -17.86
C PHE A 62 0.72 -5.74 -18.98
N VAL A 63 -0.40 -5.03 -18.83
CA VAL A 63 -0.82 -3.97 -19.77
C VAL A 63 -0.93 -2.66 -19.02
N SER A 64 -0.43 -1.59 -19.64
CA SER A 64 -0.49 -0.27 -19.02
C SER A 64 -1.94 0.19 -18.85
N HIS A 65 -2.16 1.00 -17.81
CA HIS A 65 -3.46 1.62 -17.56
C HIS A 65 -3.97 2.39 -18.79
N GLU A 66 -3.10 3.17 -19.45
CA GLU A 66 -3.41 3.89 -20.68
C GLU A 66 -3.92 2.95 -21.79
N SER A 67 -3.26 1.81 -21.99
CA SER A 67 -3.65 0.85 -23.02
C SER A 67 -5.01 0.21 -22.75
N ILE A 68 -5.34 -0.03 -21.47
CA ILE A 68 -6.66 -0.52 -21.08
C ILE A 68 -7.71 0.57 -21.30
N MET A 69 -7.48 1.78 -20.81
CA MET A 69 -8.44 2.89 -20.95
C MET A 69 -8.68 3.27 -22.41
N GLY A 70 -7.67 3.15 -23.27
CA GLY A 70 -7.80 3.33 -24.71
C GLY A 70 -8.86 2.42 -25.36
N LYS A 71 -9.09 1.20 -24.82
CA LYS A 71 -10.15 0.29 -25.33
C LYS A 71 -11.56 0.82 -25.07
N PHE A 72 -11.73 1.64 -24.03
CA PHE A 72 -13.00 2.22 -23.62
C PHE A 72 -13.23 3.62 -24.20
N ALA A 73 -12.23 4.22 -24.84
CA ALA A 73 -12.33 5.55 -25.46
C ALA A 73 -13.47 5.67 -26.50
N LYS A 74 -13.86 4.56 -27.13
CA LYS A 74 -14.98 4.49 -28.08
C LYS A 74 -16.37 4.63 -27.46
N TRP A 75 -16.49 4.55 -26.14
CA TRP A 75 -17.75 4.64 -25.40
C TRP A 75 -17.85 5.90 -24.55
N HIS A 76 -16.90 6.82 -24.74
CA HIS A 76 -16.88 8.15 -24.13
C HIS A 76 -17.48 9.22 -25.05
#